data_AF-A0A2T2RYP4-F1
#
_entry.id   AF-A0A2T2RYP4-F1
#
_cell.length_a   1.000
_cell.length_b   1.000
_cell.length_c   1.000
_cell.angle_alpha   90.00
_cell.angle_beta   90.00
_cell.angle_gamma   90.00
#
_symmetry.space_group_name_H-M   'P 1'
#
loop_
_entity.id
_entity.type
_entity.pdbx_description
1 polymer ?
#
loop_
_entity_poly.entity_id
_entity_poly.type
_entity_poly.pdbx_seq_one_letter_code
_entity_poly.pdbx_strand_id
1 'polypeptide(L)'
;MAAAFARCLRCGLYGTGGAILLLALNLGVVWSQVSVRPLPGIRGEPLSAFAPELRQAVVAAEDSRYYSHIGIDPISMAQAAWVNWQQPGIRQGGSMIVQQLARTLYPSYVGRQDTLARKWRESAVALKLEAFYSKKRLLRA
;
A
#
# COMPACT_ATOMS: atom_id res chain seq x y z
N MET A 1 -6.29 -20.97 37.68
CA MET A 1 -5.50 -20.59 36.48
C MET A 1 -6.30 -20.53 35.18
N ALA A 2 -7.21 -21.46 34.88
CA ALA A 2 -7.96 -21.49 33.60
C ALA A 2 -8.87 -20.26 33.31
N ALA A 3 -9.47 -19.66 34.34
CA ALA A 3 -10.38 -18.52 34.18
C ALA A 3 -9.70 -17.21 33.75
N ALA A 4 -8.41 -17.02 34.07
CA ALA A 4 -7.64 -15.84 33.67
C ALA A 4 -7.23 -15.94 32.18
N PHE A 5 -6.88 -17.14 31.72
CA PHE A 5 -6.52 -17.41 30.33
C PHE A 5 -7.72 -17.22 29.38
N ALA A 6 -8.90 -17.71 29.79
CA ALA A 6 -10.14 -17.54 29.02
C ALA A 6 -10.66 -16.08 28.95
N ARG A 7 -10.31 -15.23 29.92
CA ARG A 7 -10.59 -13.78 29.88
C ARG A 7 -9.60 -13.05 28.99
N CYS A 8 -8.32 -13.41 29.03
CA CYS A 8 -7.29 -12.86 28.15
C CYS A 8 -7.56 -13.18 26.67
N LEU A 9 -7.98 -14.41 26.36
CA LEU A 9 -8.43 -14.81 25.01
C LEU A 9 -9.66 -14.03 24.54
N ARG A 10 -10.66 -13.81 25.42
CA ARG A 10 -11.84 -12.99 25.09
C ARG A 10 -11.48 -11.52 24.86
N CYS A 11 -10.66 -10.90 25.71
CA CYS A 11 -10.18 -9.54 25.50
C CYS A 11 -9.31 -9.41 24.23
N GLY A 12 -8.50 -10.42 23.90
CA GLY A 12 -7.75 -10.49 22.65
C GLY A 12 -8.65 -10.57 21.41
N LEU A 13 -9.76 -11.31 21.48
CA LEU A 13 -10.78 -11.40 20.42
C LEU A 13 -11.56 -10.09 20.22
N TYR A 14 -11.91 -9.38 21.30
CA TYR A 14 -12.52 -8.04 21.19
C TYR A 14 -11.53 -6.97 20.68
N GLY A 15 -10.26 -7.06 21.05
CA GLY A 15 -9.22 -6.14 20.59
C GLY A 15 -8.86 -6.33 19.11
N THR A 16 -8.55 -7.56 18.71
CA THR A 16 -8.18 -7.87 17.31
C THR A 16 -9.38 -7.82 16.37
N GLY A 17 -10.54 -8.32 16.79
CA GLY A 17 -11.78 -8.23 16.02
C GLY A 17 -12.22 -6.77 15.82
N GLY A 18 -12.12 -5.94 16.86
CA GLY A 18 -12.38 -4.50 16.76
C GLY A 18 -11.42 -3.79 15.80
N ALA A 19 -10.12 -4.07 15.88
CA ALA A 19 -9.13 -3.47 14.98
C ALA A 19 -9.33 -3.88 13.52
N ILE A 20 -9.58 -5.17 13.24
CA ILE A 20 -9.87 -5.67 11.89
C ILE A 20 -11.15 -5.03 11.36
N LEU A 21 -12.19 -4.93 12.17
CA LEU A 21 -13.45 -4.28 11.80
C LEU A 21 -13.24 -2.80 11.48
N LEU A 22 -12.45 -2.07 12.28
CA LEU A 22 -12.13 -0.68 12.02
C LEU A 22 -11.32 -0.50 10.72
N LEU A 23 -10.36 -1.40 10.44
CA LEU A 23 -9.62 -1.39 9.18
C LEU A 23 -10.53 -1.69 7.99
N ALA A 24 -11.43 -2.67 8.11
CA ALA A 24 -12.39 -3.03 7.08
C ALA A 24 -13.40 -1.90 6.81
N LEU A 25 -13.91 -1.27 7.87
CA LEU A 25 -14.78 -0.09 7.78
C LEU A 25 -14.05 1.07 7.11
N ASN A 26 -12.79 1.32 7.51
CA ASN A 26 -11.98 2.37 6.89
C ASN A 26 -11.75 2.08 5.39
N LEU A 27 -11.46 0.82 5.03
CA LEU A 27 -11.35 0.38 3.64
C LEU A 27 -12.67 0.58 2.89
N GLY A 28 -13.81 0.27 3.50
CA GLY A 28 -15.14 0.50 2.94
C GLY A 28 -15.44 1.99 2.71
N VAL A 29 -15.02 2.86 3.63
CA VAL A 29 -15.12 4.32 3.46
C VAL A 29 -14.22 4.80 2.31
N VAL A 30 -12.99 4.33 2.21
CA VAL A 30 -12.12 4.61 1.04
C VAL A 30 -12.80 4.16 -0.24
N TRP A 31 -13.41 2.97 -0.21
CA TRP A 31 -14.09 2.38 -1.35
C TRP A 31 -15.32 3.17 -1.79
N SER A 32 -16.04 3.84 -0.88
CA SER A 32 -17.18 4.68 -1.25
C SER A 32 -16.77 6.11 -1.65
N GLN A 33 -15.73 6.67 -1.04
CA GLN A 33 -15.36 8.07 -1.20
C GLN A 33 -14.41 8.35 -2.38
N VAL A 34 -13.56 7.40 -2.78
CA VAL A 34 -12.53 7.63 -3.80
C VAL A 34 -12.92 7.02 -5.14
N SER A 35 -13.40 7.83 -6.08
CA SER A 35 -13.65 7.37 -7.46
C SER A 35 -12.33 7.23 -8.22
N VAL A 36 -11.95 6.00 -8.56
CA VAL A 36 -10.72 5.74 -9.33
C VAL A 36 -10.93 5.71 -10.85
N ARG A 37 -12.17 5.87 -11.31
CA ARG A 37 -12.57 5.85 -12.73
C ARG A 37 -13.18 7.21 -13.12
N PRO A 38 -12.73 7.83 -14.23
CA PRO A 38 -11.57 7.47 -15.05
C PRO A 38 -10.24 7.66 -14.29
N LEU A 39 -9.17 7.01 -14.75
CA LEU A 39 -7.85 7.17 -14.13
C LEU A 39 -7.39 8.63 -14.34
N PRO A 40 -7.10 9.40 -13.28
CA PRO A 40 -6.64 10.77 -13.44
C PRO A 40 -5.31 10.81 -14.20
N GLY A 41 -5.11 11.85 -15.00
CA GLY A 41 -3.82 12.09 -15.65
C GLY A 41 -2.75 12.45 -14.62
N ILE A 42 -1.51 12.01 -14.86
CA ILE A 42 -0.36 12.42 -14.06
C ILE A 42 0.08 13.82 -14.49
N ARG A 43 0.40 14.68 -13.51
CA ARG A 43 1.11 15.93 -13.76
C ARG A 43 2.60 15.60 -13.92
N GLY A 44 3.01 15.25 -15.14
CA GLY A 44 4.37 14.85 -15.49
C GLY A 44 4.40 13.87 -16.66
N GLU A 45 5.61 13.49 -17.09
CA GLU A 45 5.78 12.46 -18.11
C GLU A 45 5.47 11.07 -17.53
N PRO A 46 4.57 10.30 -18.15
CA PRO A 46 4.24 8.97 -17.68
C PRO A 46 5.45 8.04 -17.83
N LEU A 47 5.54 6.98 -17.03
CA LEU A 47 6.64 6.01 -17.14
C LEU A 47 6.66 5.28 -18.51
N SER A 48 5.55 5.38 -19.25
CA SER A 48 5.44 4.96 -20.64
C SER A 48 6.28 5.79 -21.63
N ALA A 49 6.61 7.04 -21.31
CA ALA A 49 7.46 7.92 -22.13
C ALA A 49 8.93 7.49 -22.14
N PHE A 50 9.36 6.70 -21.16
CA PHE A 50 10.72 6.21 -21.03
C PHE A 50 10.92 4.82 -21.65
N ALA A 51 12.19 4.52 -21.98
CA ALA A 51 12.61 3.26 -22.57
C ALA A 51 12.15 2.04 -21.72
N PRO A 52 11.75 0.92 -22.35
CA PRO A 52 11.28 -0.28 -21.65
C PRO A 52 12.27 -0.83 -20.63
N GLU A 53 13.57 -0.70 -20.88
CA GLU A 53 14.66 -1.14 -20.02
C GLU A 53 14.71 -0.31 -18.74
N LEU A 54 14.56 1.01 -18.84
CA LEU A 54 14.51 1.89 -17.68
C LEU A 54 13.28 1.57 -16.82
N ARG A 55 12.13 1.30 -17.44
CA ARG A 55 10.91 0.91 -16.73
C ARG A 55 11.11 -0.38 -15.93
N GLN A 56 11.76 -1.37 -16.52
CA GLN A 56 12.08 -2.62 -15.84
C GLN A 56 13.12 -2.43 -14.73
N ALA A 57 14.11 -1.56 -14.94
CA ALA A 57 15.09 -1.21 -13.91
C ALA A 57 14.43 -0.56 -12.69
N VAL A 58 13.49 0.37 -12.90
CA VAL A 58 12.71 0.99 -11.82
C VAL A 58 11.88 -0.06 -11.07
N VAL A 59 11.20 -0.95 -11.79
CA VAL A 59 10.46 -2.06 -11.15
C VAL A 59 11.41 -2.93 -10.33
N ALA A 60 12.57 -3.31 -10.87
CA ALA A 60 13.53 -4.15 -10.16
C ALA A 60 14.11 -3.46 -8.91
N ALA A 61 14.34 -2.15 -8.98
CA ALA A 61 14.92 -1.37 -7.89
C ALA A 61 13.90 -1.04 -6.78
N GLU A 62 12.69 -0.64 -7.12
CA GLU A 62 11.69 -0.11 -6.18
C GLU A 62 10.67 -1.18 -5.72
N ASP A 63 10.31 -2.11 -6.60
CA ASP A 63 9.23 -3.06 -6.36
C ASP A 63 9.47 -4.37 -7.14
N SER A 64 10.50 -5.12 -6.74
CA SER A 64 10.97 -6.33 -7.44
C SER A 64 9.89 -7.41 -7.63
N ARG A 65 8.83 -7.36 -6.82
CA ARG A 65 7.69 -8.28 -6.83
C ARG A 65 6.42 -7.69 -7.42
N TYR A 66 6.51 -6.55 -8.11
CA TYR A 66 5.40 -5.79 -8.67
C TYR A 66 4.31 -6.62 -9.34
N TYR A 67 4.69 -7.63 -10.13
CA TYR A 67 3.74 -8.46 -10.87
C TYR A 67 3.07 -9.57 -10.06
N SER A 68 3.56 -9.85 -8.84
CA SER A 68 3.12 -10.97 -8.00
C SER A 68 2.21 -10.57 -6.84
N HIS A 69 2.28 -9.31 -6.38
CA HIS A 69 1.47 -8.81 -5.27
C HIS A 69 0.25 -8.00 -5.76
N ILE A 70 -0.65 -7.64 -4.85
CA ILE A 70 -1.84 -6.82 -5.15
C ILE A 70 -1.87 -5.61 -4.24
N GLY A 71 -1.45 -4.44 -4.74
CA GLY A 71 -1.46 -3.13 -4.07
C GLY A 71 -0.49 -2.99 -2.88
N ILE A 72 -0.32 -4.06 -2.11
CA ILE A 72 0.53 -4.19 -0.92
C ILE A 72 1.34 -5.47 -1.06
N ASP A 73 2.60 -5.41 -0.66
CA ASP A 73 3.48 -6.57 -0.58
C ASP A 73 3.91 -6.86 0.87
N PRO A 74 3.19 -7.76 1.59
CA PRO A 74 3.53 -8.10 2.96
C PRO A 74 4.93 -8.72 3.12
N ILE A 75 5.42 -9.44 2.09
CA ILE A 75 6.70 -10.14 2.16
C ILE A 75 7.83 -9.14 2.01
N SER A 76 7.76 -8.25 1.02
CA SER A 76 8.75 -7.17 0.87
C SER A 76 8.74 -6.20 2.05
N MET A 77 7.56 -5.90 2.61
CA MET A 77 7.45 -5.09 3.83
C MET A 77 8.11 -5.77 5.04
N ALA A 78 7.86 -7.07 5.24
CA ALA A 78 8.47 -7.82 6.35
C ALA A 78 9.99 -7.92 6.18
N GLN A 79 10.49 -8.15 4.97
CA GLN A 79 11.91 -8.16 4.67
C GLN A 79 12.56 -6.80 4.92
N ALA A 80 11.96 -5.71 4.43
CA ALA A 80 12.45 -4.36 4.66
C ALA A 80 12.46 -4.01 6.16
N ALA A 81 11.41 -4.37 6.89
CA ALA A 81 11.34 -4.18 8.33
C ALA A 81 12.43 -4.97 9.08
N TRP A 82 12.66 -6.21 8.68
CA TRP A 82 13.71 -7.05 9.25
C TRP A 82 15.11 -6.49 9.02
N VAL A 83 15.43 -6.06 7.80
CA VAL A 83 16.71 -5.45 7.45
C VAL A 83 16.93 -4.12 8.19
N ASN A 84 15.90 -3.27 8.23
CA ASN A 84 15.96 -1.97 8.92
C ASN A 84 16.01 -2.11 10.45
N TRP A 85 15.59 -3.25 11.01
CA TRP A 85 15.72 -3.52 12.45
C TRP A 85 17.13 -3.95 12.83
N GLN A 86 17.82 -4.71 11.96
CA GLN A 86 19.17 -5.21 12.22
C GLN A 86 20.26 -4.16 12.06
N GLN A 87 20.02 -3.12 11.25
CA GLN A 87 21.03 -2.12 10.91
C GLN A 87 20.55 -0.73 11.28
N PRO A 88 21.42 0.16 11.79
CA PRO A 88 21.04 1.54 12.01
C PRO A 88 20.74 2.23 10.66
N GLY A 89 19.58 2.90 10.61
CA GLY A 89 19.10 3.65 9.44
C GLY A 89 18.12 2.87 8.54
N ILE A 90 17.41 3.60 7.67
CA ILE A 90 16.52 3.00 6.67
C ILE A 90 17.37 2.55 5.47
N ARG A 91 17.57 1.24 5.34
CA ARG A 91 18.36 0.59 4.28
C ARG A 91 17.50 0.16 3.09
N GLN A 92 16.25 -0.26 3.36
CA GLN A 92 15.34 -0.78 2.36
C GLN A 92 13.98 -0.10 2.43
N GLY A 93 13.50 0.35 1.26
CA GLY A 93 12.15 0.88 1.09
C GLY A 93 11.13 -0.24 0.96
N GLY A 94 10.03 -0.16 1.71
CA GLY A 94 8.92 -1.13 1.67
C GLY A 94 7.66 -0.60 0.98
N SER A 95 7.78 0.35 0.04
CA SER A 95 6.63 1.00 -0.62
C SER A 95 6.49 0.54 -2.06
N MET A 96 5.31 0.05 -2.42
CA MET A 96 5.01 -0.45 -3.78
C MET A 96 4.82 0.71 -4.76
N ILE A 97 5.12 0.47 -6.05
CA ILE A 97 4.94 1.49 -7.10
C ILE A 97 3.49 2.00 -7.12
N VAL A 98 2.50 1.13 -6.93
CA VAL A 98 1.08 1.54 -6.94
C VAL A 98 0.71 2.40 -5.73
N GLN A 99 1.38 2.26 -4.58
CA GLN A 99 1.19 3.17 -3.44
C GLN A 99 1.75 4.56 -3.75
N GLN A 100 2.91 4.62 -4.41
CA GLN A 100 3.50 5.89 -4.85
C GLN A 100 2.62 6.57 -5.92
N LEU A 101 2.04 5.78 -6.83
CA LEU A 101 1.05 6.24 -7.80
C LEU A 101 -0.21 6.77 -7.11
N ALA A 102 -0.76 6.05 -6.13
CA ALA A 102 -1.92 6.48 -5.36
C ALA A 102 -1.70 7.82 -4.64
N ARG A 103 -0.52 8.01 -4.04
CA ARG A 103 -0.10 9.28 -3.42
C ARG A 103 -0.08 10.44 -4.41
N THR A 104 0.35 10.17 -5.64
CA THR A 104 0.47 11.18 -6.69
C THR A 104 -0.87 11.53 -7.32
N LEU A 105 -1.72 10.53 -7.57
CA LEU A 105 -3.02 10.70 -8.23
C LEU A 105 -4.12 11.21 -7.29
N TYR A 106 -4.08 10.86 -6.00
CA TYR A 106 -5.15 11.19 -5.03
C TYR A 106 -4.62 11.97 -3.82
N PRO A 107 -3.91 13.09 -4.01
CA PRO A 107 -3.29 13.84 -2.91
C PRO A 107 -4.31 14.46 -1.95
N SER A 108 -5.51 14.79 -2.42
CA SER A 108 -6.62 15.31 -1.61
C SER A 108 -7.15 14.30 -0.61
N TYR A 109 -7.15 13.02 -0.98
CA TYR A 109 -7.64 11.93 -0.13
C TYR A 109 -6.53 11.35 0.77
N VAL A 110 -5.38 11.05 0.16
CA VAL A 110 -4.25 10.44 0.86
C VAL A 110 -3.69 11.42 1.90
N GLY A 111 -3.55 12.69 1.54
CA GLY A 111 -2.91 13.73 2.34
C GLY A 111 -1.40 13.80 2.10
N ARG A 112 -0.75 14.85 2.63
CA ARG A 112 0.70 15.10 2.40
C ARG A 112 1.58 14.76 3.61
N GLN A 113 1.00 14.63 4.80
CA GLN A 113 1.74 14.41 6.05
C GLN A 113 2.38 13.01 6.09
N ASP A 114 3.67 12.91 6.40
CA ASP A 114 4.39 11.63 6.59
C ASP A 114 3.94 10.91 7.86
N THR A 115 2.74 10.31 7.81
CA THR A 115 2.13 9.58 8.93
C THR A 115 1.77 8.15 8.52
N LEU A 116 1.72 7.24 9.51
CA LEU A 116 1.22 5.87 9.30
C LEU A 116 -0.21 5.86 8.73
N ALA A 117 -1.05 6.82 9.16
CA ALA A 117 -2.40 6.98 8.63
C ALA A 117 -2.40 7.35 7.12
N ARG A 118 -1.49 8.24 6.68
CA ARG A 118 -1.31 8.52 5.24
C ARG A 118 -0.90 7.25 4.50
N LYS A 119 0.08 6.51 5.02
CA LYS A 119 0.56 5.26 4.41
C LYS A 119 -0.54 4.20 4.28
N TRP A 120 -1.44 4.13 5.26
CA TRP A 120 -2.63 3.28 5.19
C TRP A 120 -3.58 3.71 4.06
N ARG A 121 -3.86 5.02 3.93
CA ARG A 121 -4.69 5.54 2.82
C ARG A 121 -4.07 5.28 1.45
N GLU A 122 -2.74 5.44 1.30
CA GLU A 122 -2.02 5.06 0.07
C GLU A 122 -2.28 3.60 -0.29
N SER A 123 -2.16 2.71 0.70
CA SER A 123 -2.36 1.26 0.53
C SER A 123 -3.80 0.91 0.16
N ALA A 124 -4.78 1.53 0.80
CA ALA A 124 -6.20 1.32 0.51
C ALA A 124 -6.57 1.78 -0.92
N VAL A 125 -6.06 2.94 -1.35
CA VAL A 125 -6.26 3.44 -2.72
C VAL A 125 -5.50 2.58 -3.73
N ALA A 126 -4.29 2.10 -3.41
CA ALA A 126 -3.53 1.20 -4.27
C ALA A 126 -4.27 -0.12 -4.53
N LEU A 127 -4.83 -0.73 -3.49
CA LEU A 127 -5.69 -1.92 -3.61
C LEU A 127 -6.87 -1.66 -4.55
N LYS A 128 -7.54 -0.51 -4.39
CA LYS A 128 -8.65 -0.14 -5.26
C LYS A 128 -8.21 0.07 -6.71
N LEU A 129 -7.07 0.72 -6.94
CA LEU A 129 -6.51 0.91 -8.28
C LEU A 129 -6.24 -0.43 -8.98
N GLU A 130 -5.62 -1.38 -8.29
CA GLU A 130 -5.33 -2.70 -8.85
C GLU A 130 -6.58 -3.56 -9.07
N ALA A 131 -7.64 -3.35 -8.28
CA ALA A 131 -8.92 -4.00 -8.52
C ALA A 131 -9.60 -3.53 -9.83
N PHE A 132 -9.31 -2.31 -10.29
CA PHE A 132 -9.97 -1.70 -11.45
C PHE A 132 -9.10 -1.56 -12.70
N TYR A 133 -7.77 -1.66 -12.57
CA TYR A 133 -6.81 -1.48 -13.65
C TYR A 133 -5.72 -2.55 -13.64
N SER A 134 -5.26 -2.96 -14.82
CA SER A 134 -4.19 -3.94 -14.94
C SER A 134 -2.83 -3.37 -14.51
N LYS A 135 -1.95 -4.23 -13.99
CA LYS A 135 -0.54 -3.91 -13.68
C LYS A 135 0.16 -3.18 -14.82
N LYS A 136 -0.03 -3.65 -16.06
CA LYS A 136 0.57 -3.01 -17.25
C LYS A 136 0.05 -1.58 -17.46
N ARG A 137 -1.21 -1.29 -17.13
CA ARG A 137 -1.77 0.06 -17.25
C ARG A 137 -1.27 0.97 -16.13
N LEU A 138 -1.26 0.48 -14.89
CA LEU A 138 -0.80 1.25 -13.74
C LEU A 138 0.70 1.57 -13.81
N LEU A 139 1.52 0.66 -14.33
CA LEU A 139 2.95 0.91 -14.53
C LEU A 139 3.24 1.90 -15.67
N ARG A 140 2.31 2.05 -16.62
CA ARG A 140 2.47 2.98 -17.75
C ARG A 140 1.92 4.37 -17.47
N ALA A 141 1.00 4.46 -16.52
CA ALA A 141 0.42 5.72 -16.06
C ALA A 141 1.53 6.58 -15.49
#